data_AF-A0A268QTU8-F1
#
_entry.id   AF-A0A268QTU8-F1
#
_cell.length_a   1.000
_cell.length_b   1.000
_cell.length_c   1.000
_cell.angle_alpha   90.00
_cell.angle_beta   90.00
_cell.angle_gamma   90.00
#
_symmetry.space_group_name_H-M   'P 1'
#
loop_
_entity.id
_entity.type
_entity.pdbx_description
1 polymer ?
#
loop_
_entity_poly.entity_id
_entity_poly.type
_entity_poly.pdbx_seq_one_letter_code
_entity_poly.pdbx_strand_id
1 'polypeptide(L)' 'MSQRTISSSAGHSRNTVAEVIRRAKKLGIESLNDTMTNRWLEEFLFPEKQASEKGYFPVDWEKVHKE' A
#
# COMPACT_ATOMS: atom_id res chain seq x y z
N MET A 1 5.12 17.14 -13.10
CA MET A 1 6.18 16.47 -12.31
C MET A 1 6.59 15.17 -13.02
N SER A 2 7.88 14.82 -13.09
CA SER A 2 8.34 13.59 -13.78
C SER A 2 8.53 12.44 -12.79
N GLN A 3 8.33 11.18 -13.24
CA GLN A 3 8.64 9.99 -12.42
C GLN A 3 10.09 9.97 -11.94
N ARG A 4 11.02 10.59 -12.69
CA ARG A 4 12.43 10.76 -12.30
C ARG A 4 12.58 11.62 -11.04
N THR A 5 11.80 12.68 -10.94
CA THR A 5 11.78 13.58 -9.77
C THR A 5 11.15 12.89 -8.56
N ILE A 6 10.10 12.11 -8.79
CA ILE A 6 9.42 11.33 -7.74
C ILE A 6 10.34 10.23 -7.19
N SER A 7 11.06 9.49 -8.04
CA SER A 7 11.98 8.45 -7.57
C SER A 7 13.10 8.99 -6.69
N SER A 8 13.69 10.14 -7.09
CA SER A 8 14.79 10.75 -6.33
C SER A 8 14.32 11.36 -5.01
N SER A 9 13.08 11.82 -4.91
CA SER A 9 12.53 12.40 -3.69
C SER A 9 11.94 11.36 -2.72
N ALA A 10 11.36 10.27 -3.25
CA ALA A 10 10.77 9.21 -2.44
C ALA A 10 11.76 8.10 -2.02
N GLY A 11 12.99 8.10 -2.56
CA GLY A 11 13.99 7.07 -2.27
C GLY A 11 13.64 5.69 -2.86
N HIS A 12 12.74 5.64 -3.85
CA HIS A 12 12.27 4.39 -4.47
C HIS A 12 12.69 4.28 -5.93
N SER A 13 12.81 3.05 -6.42
CA SER A 13 13.17 2.80 -7.82
C SER A 13 12.10 3.36 -8.77
N ARG A 14 12.53 3.72 -10.00
CA ARG A 14 11.60 4.15 -11.06
C ARG A 14 10.53 3.10 -11.36
N ASN A 15 10.88 1.82 -11.27
CA ASN A 15 9.96 0.71 -11.51
C ASN A 15 8.86 0.67 -10.43
N THR A 16 9.22 0.88 -9.17
CA THR A 16 8.28 0.96 -8.05
C THR A 16 7.30 2.13 -8.24
N VAL A 17 7.82 3.30 -8.59
CA VAL A 17 6.98 4.49 -8.86
C VAL A 17 6.04 4.25 -10.04
N ALA A 18 6.53 3.68 -11.14
CA ALA A 18 5.73 3.36 -12.31
C ALA A 18 4.61 2.35 -11.99
N GLU A 19 4.93 1.33 -11.18
CA GLU A 19 3.97 0.32 -10.77
C GLU A 19 2.85 0.89 -9.90
N VAL A 20 3.19 1.72 -8.90
CA VAL A 20 2.21 2.44 -8.06
C VAL A 20 1.27 3.27 -8.92
N ILE A 21 1.82 4.09 -9.84
CA ILE A 21 1.02 4.94 -10.73
C ILE A 21 0.10 4.10 -11.62
N ARG A 22 0.61 3.00 -12.19
CA ARG A 22 -0.18 2.12 -13.07
C ARG A 22 -1.35 1.50 -12.31
N ARG A 23 -1.12 1.02 -11.09
CA ARG A 23 -2.15 0.40 -10.25
C ARG A 23 -3.19 1.42 -9.80
N ALA A 24 -2.76 2.60 -9.34
CA ALA A 24 -3.66 3.70 -8.98
C ALA A 24 -4.60 4.07 -10.13
N LYS A 25 -4.06 4.20 -11.36
CA LYS A 25 -4.89 4.46 -12.55
C LYS A 25 -5.87 3.33 -12.86
N LYS A 26 -5.44 2.07 -12.73
CA LYS A 26 -6.31 0.91 -12.95
C LYS A 26 -7.48 0.87 -11.96
N LEU A 27 -7.26 1.33 -10.73
CA LEU A 27 -8.25 1.37 -9.65
C LEU A 27 -9.05 2.68 -9.60
N GLY A 28 -8.83 3.62 -10.53
CA GLY A 28 -9.56 4.88 -10.60
C GLY A 28 -9.17 5.91 -9.54
N ILE A 29 -7.97 5.81 -8.94
CA ILE A 29 -7.46 6.85 -8.05
C ILE A 29 -6.94 8.00 -8.90
N GLU A 30 -7.74 9.07 -8.97
CA GLU A 30 -7.38 10.31 -9.65
C GLU A 30 -6.75 11.35 -8.70
N SER A 31 -7.09 11.29 -7.40
CA SER A 31 -6.56 12.17 -6.36
C SER A 31 -6.48 11.45 -5.01
N LEU A 32 -5.62 11.95 -4.13
CA LEU A 32 -5.54 11.50 -2.74
C LEU A 32 -6.44 12.40 -1.89
N ASN A 33 -7.13 11.81 -0.92
CA ASN A 33 -7.88 12.54 0.10
C ASN A 33 -7.26 12.31 1.49
N ASP A 34 -7.69 13.11 2.47
CA ASP A 34 -7.10 13.10 3.82
C ASP A 34 -7.32 11.78 4.58
N THR A 35 -8.23 10.93 4.11
CA THR A 35 -8.51 9.61 4.69
C THR A 35 -7.63 8.49 4.13
N MET A 36 -6.94 8.74 3.00
CA MET A 36 -6.06 7.77 2.33
C MET A 36 -4.68 7.76 2.98
N THR A 37 -4.59 7.08 4.12
CA THR A 37 -3.30 6.87 4.82
C THR A 37 -2.35 6.01 3.98
N ASN A 38 -1.04 6.08 4.26
CA ASN A 38 -0.04 5.23 3.59
C ASN A 38 -0.37 3.74 3.71
N ARG A 39 -0.84 3.31 4.90
CA ARG A 39 -1.27 1.93 5.14
C ARG A 39 -2.45 1.56 4.25
N TRP A 40 -3.48 2.40 4.23
CA TRP A 40 -4.65 2.17 3.38
C TRP A 40 -4.26 2.07 1.90
N LEU A 41 -3.38 2.95 1.42
CA LEU A 41 -2.88 2.94 0.04
C LEU A 41 -2.09 1.67 -0.26
N GLU A 42 -1.25 1.19 0.65
CA GLU A 42 -0.52 -0.05 0.46
C GLU A 42 -1.45 -1.25 0.39
N GLU A 43 -2.40 -1.36 1.31
CA GLU A 43 -3.39 -2.44 1.35
C GLU A 43 -4.29 -2.44 0.10
N PHE A 44 -4.67 -1.26 -0.38
CA PHE A 44 -5.53 -1.08 -1.55
C PHE A 44 -4.80 -1.29 -2.88
N LEU A 45 -3.56 -0.80 -3.01
CA LEU A 45 -2.76 -0.93 -4.23
C LEU A 45 -2.07 -2.29 -4.34
N PHE A 46 -1.74 -2.95 -3.22
CA PHE A 46 -0.99 -4.19 -3.17
C PHE A 46 -1.65 -5.25 -2.27
N PRO A 47 -2.91 -5.64 -2.53
CA PRO A 47 -3.64 -6.60 -1.69
C PRO A 47 -2.96 -7.97 -1.62
N GLU A 48 -2.16 -8.35 -2.63
CA GLU A 48 -1.41 -9.59 -2.64
C GLU A 48 -0.31 -9.66 -1.56
N LYS A 49 0.25 -8.51 -1.15
CA LYS A 49 1.24 -8.45 -0.08
C LYS A 49 0.63 -8.82 1.27
N GLN A 50 -0.63 -8.45 1.47
CA GLN A 50 -1.40 -8.86 2.66
C GLN A 50 -1.70 -10.37 2.65
N ALA A 51 -1.92 -10.96 1.47
CA ALA A 51 -2.13 -12.40 1.37
C ALA A 51 -0.86 -13.20 1.72
N SER A 52 0.33 -12.69 1.37
CA SER A 52 1.59 -13.29 1.79
C SER A 52 1.86 -13.15 3.29
N GLU A 53 1.46 -12.04 3.92
CA GLU A 53 1.53 -11.89 5.38
C GLU A 53 0.52 -12.77 6.12
N LYS A 54 -0.66 -13.04 5.55
CA LYS A 54 -1.64 -13.99 6.12
C LYS A 54 -1.20 -15.46 6.07
N GLY A 55 -0.08 -15.79 5.42
CA GLY A 55 0.59 -17.07 5.60
C GLY A 55 1.33 -17.17 6.95
N TYR A 56 1.63 -16.04 7.57
CA TYR A 56 2.06 -15.91 8.95
C TYR A 56 0.87 -15.38 9.75
N PHE A 57 -0.01 -16.28 10.18
CA PHE A 57 -0.94 -15.96 11.27
C PHE A 57 -0.10 -15.74 12.55
N PRO A 58 0.04 -14.52 13.10
CA PRO A 58 0.17 -14.45 14.55
C PRO A 58 -1.12 -15.05 15.10
N VAL A 59 -0.99 -16.10 15.89
CA VAL A 59 -2.07 -16.80 16.58
C VAL A 59 -3.04 -15.76 17.15
N ASP A 60 -4.34 -15.94 16.92
CA ASP A 60 -5.42 -15.13 17.50
C ASP A 60 -5.31 -15.17 19.03
N TRP A 61 -4.73 -14.14 19.65
CA TRP A 61 -4.69 -14.00 21.11
C TRP A 61 -5.58 -12.87 21.65
N GLU A 62 -6.25 -12.06 20.81
CA GLU A 62 -7.20 -11.05 21.30
C GLU A 62 -8.65 -11.54 21.36
N LYS A 63 -8.83 -12.72 21.97
CA LYS A 63 -10.09 -13.08 22.63
C LYS A 63 -9.91 -13.84 23.94
N VAL A 64 -8.83 -13.53 24.68
CA VAL A 64 -8.75 -13.74 26.12
C VAL A 64 -8.66 -12.35 26.74
N HIS A 65 -9.81 -11.80 27.11
CA HIS A 65 -10.06 -10.91 28.26
C HIS A 65 -11.48 -10.34 28.08
N LYS A 66 -12.45 -11.24 28.23
CA LYS A 66 -13.68 -10.91 28.92
C LYS A 66 -13.40 -11.27 30.37
N GLU A 67 -13.07 -10.28 31.19
CA GLU A 67 -13.29 -10.23 32.65
C GLU A 67 -12.86 -8.86 33.18
#